data_AF-A0A5B7FAH3-F1
#
_entry.id   AF-A0A5B7FAH3-F1
#
_cell.length_a   1.000
_cell.length_b   1.000
_cell.length_c   1.000
_cell.angle_alpha   90.00
_cell.angle_beta   90.00
_cell.angle_gamma   90.00
#
_symmetry.space_group_name_H-M   'P 1'
#
loop_
_entity.id
_entity.type
_entity.pdbx_description
1 polymer ?
#
loop_
_entity_poly.entity_id
_entity_poly.type
_entity_poly.pdbx_seq_one_letter_code
_entity_poly.pdbx_strand_id
1 'polypeptide(L)'
;MNRNGEFVNEMELENLNETLAKGRVTWCARNQESVIDYMLVNGRMCEILDHMWIDEDGMIDIVLDHNMLVLEYKLYGREGKSANTNGRKWRLWDVGWENFQVDLSEQSWEDECLNGVDELNDRFVENVKNAAAIQIGYVRTGARKRACKPWWNDEIGDARRERKKLNRVYRQLRKKEA
;
A
#
# COMPACT_ATOMS: atom_id res chain seq x y z
N MET A 1 -32.60 -7.19 -17.22
CA MET A 1 -31.29 -6.84 -17.81
C MET A 1 -30.38 -6.39 -16.69
N ASN A 2 -29.20 -7.01 -16.58
CA ASN A 2 -28.27 -6.79 -15.48
C ASN A 2 -27.50 -5.48 -15.74
N ARG A 3 -27.92 -4.37 -15.11
CA ARG A 3 -27.34 -3.03 -15.32
C ARG A 3 -25.84 -2.97 -15.03
N ASN A 4 -25.32 -3.93 -14.27
CA ASN A 4 -23.90 -3.99 -13.91
C ASN A 4 -23.01 -4.32 -15.13
N GLY A 5 -23.50 -5.09 -16.11
CA GLY A 5 -22.71 -5.45 -17.30
C GLY A 5 -22.50 -4.29 -18.28
N GLU A 6 -23.46 -3.37 -18.36
CA GLU A 6 -23.34 -2.17 -19.20
C GLU A 6 -22.31 -1.17 -18.63
N PHE A 7 -22.30 -1.00 -17.30
CA PHE A 7 -21.34 -0.12 -16.61
C PHE A 7 -19.89 -0.58 -16.75
N VAL A 8 -19.64 -1.90 -16.66
CA VAL A 8 -18.29 -2.48 -16.79
C VAL A 8 -17.70 -2.19 -18.18
N ASN A 9 -18.50 -2.35 -19.23
CA ASN A 9 -18.08 -2.08 -20.60
C ASN A 9 -17.89 -0.58 -20.87
N GLU A 10 -18.78 0.28 -20.35
CA GLU A 10 -18.69 1.73 -20.54
C GLU A 10 -17.44 2.34 -19.87
N MET A 11 -17.02 1.78 -18.73
CA MET A 11 -15.90 2.29 -17.93
C MET A 11 -14.57 1.57 -18.21
N GLU A 12 -14.52 0.68 -19.22
CA GLU A 12 -13.34 -0.15 -19.55
C GLU A 12 -12.78 -0.91 -18.33
N LEU A 13 -13.69 -1.38 -17.47
CA LEU A 13 -13.35 -2.18 -16.30
C LEU A 13 -13.50 -3.67 -16.65
N GLU A 14 -12.82 -4.51 -15.89
CA GLU A 14 -12.92 -5.95 -15.95
C GLU A 14 -13.49 -6.48 -14.62
N ASN A 15 -14.54 -7.31 -14.72
CA ASN A 15 -15.12 -7.98 -13.57
C ASN A 15 -14.37 -9.27 -13.28
N LEU A 16 -13.44 -9.21 -12.33
CA LEU A 16 -12.55 -10.33 -12.04
C LEU A 16 -13.28 -11.56 -11.47
N ASN A 17 -14.47 -11.38 -10.87
CA ASN A 17 -15.31 -12.49 -10.44
C ASN A 17 -15.74 -13.38 -11.60
N GLU A 18 -15.84 -12.83 -12.81
CA GLU A 18 -16.23 -13.57 -14.02
C GLU A 18 -15.01 -14.03 -14.81
N THR A 19 -13.95 -13.22 -14.87
CA THR A 19 -12.82 -13.47 -15.78
C THR A 19 -11.69 -14.27 -15.16
N LEU A 20 -11.38 -14.07 -13.88
CA LEU A 20 -10.14 -14.58 -13.27
C LEU A 20 -10.35 -15.41 -11.99
N ALA A 21 -11.43 -15.15 -11.24
CA ALA A 21 -11.63 -15.74 -9.93
C ALA A 21 -11.80 -17.26 -9.96
N LYS A 22 -11.10 -17.97 -9.07
CA LYS A 22 -11.45 -19.34 -8.69
C LYS A 22 -12.49 -19.32 -7.57
N GLY A 23 -13.67 -19.89 -7.82
CA GLY A 23 -14.83 -19.78 -6.92
C GLY A 23 -15.89 -18.86 -7.52
N ARG A 24 -17.11 -18.89 -6.97
CA ARG A 24 -18.29 -18.16 -7.50
C ARG A 24 -19.10 -17.47 -6.41
N VAL A 25 -19.29 -18.10 -5.27
CA VAL A 25 -20.22 -17.68 -4.22
C VAL A 25 -19.53 -16.66 -3.32
N THR A 26 -19.97 -15.41 -3.34
CA THR A 26 -19.47 -14.37 -2.43
C THR A 26 -20.30 -14.21 -1.17
N TRP A 27 -21.52 -14.74 -1.14
CA TRP A 27 -22.38 -14.74 0.03
C TRP A 27 -23.10 -16.07 0.22
N CYS A 28 -23.14 -16.59 1.45
CA CYS A 28 -23.80 -17.84 1.81
C CYS A 28 -24.44 -17.76 3.21
N ALA A 29 -25.78 -17.72 3.27
CA ALA A 29 -26.52 -17.83 4.52
C ALA A 29 -27.81 -18.63 4.34
N ARG A 30 -28.22 -19.38 5.37
CA ARG A 30 -29.52 -20.09 5.43
C ARG A 30 -29.83 -20.93 4.18
N ASN A 31 -28.83 -21.69 3.69
CA ASN A 31 -28.90 -22.51 2.48
C ASN A 31 -29.20 -21.73 1.19
N GLN A 32 -28.94 -20.43 1.19
CA GLN A 32 -28.94 -19.59 0.01
C GLN A 32 -27.51 -19.15 -0.30
N GLU A 33 -27.22 -19.09 -1.60
CA GLU A 33 -25.93 -18.67 -2.13
C GLU A 33 -26.17 -17.56 -3.14
N SER A 34 -25.31 -16.55 -3.16
CA SER A 34 -25.42 -15.43 -4.09
C SER A 34 -24.06 -14.82 -4.43
N VAL A 35 -24.03 -14.11 -5.56
CA VAL A 35 -22.87 -13.31 -5.99
C VAL A 35 -23.26 -11.85 -5.90
N ILE A 36 -22.85 -11.20 -4.82
CA ILE A 36 -23.22 -9.80 -4.52
C ILE A 36 -22.01 -8.89 -4.37
N ASP A 37 -20.86 -9.46 -4.01
CA ASP A 37 -19.58 -8.75 -3.97
C ASP A 37 -18.79 -8.96 -5.27
N TYR A 38 -18.21 -7.90 -5.82
CA TYR A 38 -17.48 -7.91 -7.09
C TYR A 38 -16.15 -7.17 -6.96
N MET A 39 -15.10 -7.67 -7.63
CA MET A 39 -13.84 -6.95 -7.84
C MET A 39 -13.78 -6.45 -9.28
N LEU A 40 -13.85 -5.13 -9.42
CA LEU A 40 -13.71 -4.44 -10.70
C LEU A 40 -12.32 -3.80 -10.75
N VAL A 41 -11.60 -4.02 -11.85
CA VAL A 41 -10.28 -3.42 -12.05
C VAL A 41 -10.14 -2.89 -13.48
N ASN A 42 -9.21 -1.99 -13.72
CA ASN A 42 -8.89 -1.56 -15.08
C ASN A 42 -7.84 -2.48 -15.72
N GLY A 43 -7.67 -2.37 -17.04
CA GLY A 43 -6.73 -3.22 -17.79
C GLY A 43 -5.28 -3.17 -17.27
N ARG A 44 -4.80 -2.00 -16.81
CA ARG A 44 -3.44 -1.88 -16.24
C ARG A 44 -3.27 -2.68 -14.95
N MET A 45 -4.30 -2.74 -14.10
CA MET A 45 -4.25 -3.55 -12.90
C MET A 45 -4.26 -5.04 -13.26
N CYS A 46 -5.07 -5.46 -14.25
CA CYS A 46 -5.10 -6.85 -14.72
C CYS A 46 -3.72 -7.38 -15.10
N GLU A 47 -2.87 -6.55 -15.74
CA GLU A 47 -1.50 -6.94 -16.12
C GLU A 47 -0.60 -7.31 -14.94
N ILE A 48 -0.87 -6.78 -13.75
CA ILE A 48 -0.06 -7.04 -12.54
C ILE A 48 -0.72 -8.03 -11.57
N LEU A 49 -1.93 -8.50 -11.87
CA LEU A 49 -2.60 -9.54 -11.09
C LEU A 49 -1.96 -10.89 -11.35
N ASP A 50 -1.73 -11.65 -10.28
CA ASP A 50 -1.24 -13.03 -10.39
C ASP A 50 -2.41 -13.99 -10.25
N HIS A 51 -3.19 -13.84 -9.16
CA HIS A 51 -4.26 -14.76 -8.81
C HIS A 51 -5.44 -14.04 -8.15
N MET A 52 -6.63 -14.56 -8.41
CA MET A 52 -7.83 -14.21 -7.65
C MET A 52 -8.62 -15.48 -7.30
N TRP A 53 -9.14 -15.54 -6.08
CA TRP A 53 -10.07 -16.60 -5.69
C TRP A 53 -11.04 -16.14 -4.59
N ILE A 54 -12.13 -16.88 -4.47
CA ILE A 54 -13.17 -16.69 -3.48
C ILE A 54 -13.02 -17.79 -2.43
N ASP A 55 -12.86 -17.41 -1.17
CA ASP A 55 -12.60 -18.32 -0.05
C ASP A 55 -13.87 -19.04 0.44
N GLU A 56 -14.51 -19.80 -0.46
CA GLU A 56 -15.71 -20.60 -0.16
C GLU A 56 -15.44 -21.68 0.91
N ASP A 57 -14.20 -22.13 1.00
CA ASP A 57 -13.75 -23.11 1.99
C ASP A 57 -13.40 -22.49 3.37
N GLY A 58 -13.30 -21.17 3.46
CA GLY A 58 -13.07 -20.45 4.72
C GLY A 58 -11.66 -20.62 5.28
N MET A 59 -10.66 -20.71 4.41
CA MET A 59 -9.24 -20.80 4.76
C MET A 59 -8.69 -19.53 5.43
N ILE A 60 -9.27 -18.38 5.14
CA ILE A 60 -8.87 -17.05 5.59
C ILE A 60 -10.01 -16.37 6.37
N ASP A 61 -11.26 -16.75 6.08
CA ASP A 61 -12.49 -16.10 6.54
C ASP A 61 -12.65 -15.90 8.07
N ILE A 62 -13.36 -14.82 8.39
CA ILE A 62 -13.59 -14.19 9.70
C ILE A 62 -15.08 -14.31 10.08
N VAL A 63 -15.69 -15.51 10.10
CA VAL A 63 -17.04 -15.75 10.67
C VAL A 63 -18.11 -14.79 10.11
N LEU A 64 -18.08 -14.50 8.81
CA LEU A 64 -19.14 -13.73 8.14
C LEU A 64 -19.98 -14.66 7.27
N ASP A 65 -21.15 -14.17 6.89
CA ASP A 65 -22.00 -14.75 5.84
C ASP A 65 -21.49 -14.44 4.42
N HIS A 66 -20.44 -13.63 4.31
CA HIS A 66 -19.72 -13.36 3.07
C HIS A 66 -18.43 -14.20 2.98
N ASN A 67 -18.15 -14.76 1.81
CA ASN A 67 -16.86 -15.38 1.52
C ASN A 67 -15.84 -14.30 1.13
N MET A 68 -14.59 -14.48 1.57
CA MET A 68 -13.55 -13.50 1.31
C MET A 68 -13.09 -13.56 -0.16
N LEU A 69 -13.07 -12.41 -0.81
CA LEU A 69 -12.44 -12.22 -2.11
C LEU A 69 -10.95 -11.95 -1.90
N VAL A 70 -10.10 -12.81 -2.46
CA VAL A 70 -8.65 -12.75 -2.29
C VAL A 70 -8.01 -12.44 -3.62
N LEU A 71 -7.17 -11.41 -3.62
CA LEU A 71 -6.46 -10.91 -4.79
C LEU A 71 -4.96 -10.86 -4.49
N GLU A 72 -4.17 -11.55 -5.30
CA GLU A 72 -2.72 -11.51 -5.26
C GLU A 72 -2.20 -10.79 -6.50
N TYR A 73 -1.30 -9.84 -6.30
CA TYR A 73 -0.72 -9.04 -7.37
C TYR A 73 0.78 -8.85 -7.15
N LYS A 74 1.51 -8.81 -8.25
CA LYS A 74 2.96 -8.60 -8.26
C LYS A 74 3.23 -7.10 -8.25
N LEU A 75 3.54 -6.57 -7.07
CA LEU A 75 4.19 -5.27 -6.99
C LEU A 75 5.64 -5.44 -7.46
N TYR A 76 5.90 -5.13 -8.72
CA TYR A 76 7.22 -4.66 -9.09
C TYR A 76 7.40 -3.35 -8.37
N GLY A 77 8.01 -3.42 -7.18
CA GLY A 77 8.52 -2.21 -6.57
C GLY A 77 9.33 -1.52 -7.67
N ARG A 78 8.99 -0.27 -7.99
CA ARG A 78 10.10 0.69 -8.06
C ARG A 78 10.89 0.35 -6.83
N GLU A 79 12.15 -0.06 -6.98
CA GLU A 79 13.08 -0.02 -5.87
C GLU A 79 12.85 1.37 -5.29
N GLY A 80 12.03 1.42 -4.24
CA GLY A 80 11.94 2.58 -3.39
C GLY A 80 13.37 2.61 -2.98
N LYS A 81 14.13 3.56 -3.53
CA LYS A 81 15.43 3.92 -3.03
C LYS A 81 15.16 4.00 -1.56
N SER A 82 15.49 2.92 -0.84
CA SER A 82 15.38 2.92 0.59
C SER A 82 16.38 4.01 0.84
N ALA A 83 15.86 5.17 1.19
CA ALA A 83 16.68 6.23 1.69
C ALA A 83 17.14 5.68 3.05
N ASN A 84 18.04 4.69 3.01
CA ASN A 84 19.23 4.65 3.82
C ASN A 84 19.97 5.96 3.53
N THR A 85 19.34 7.09 3.86
CA THR A 85 20.02 8.27 4.32
C THR A 85 20.60 7.86 5.66
N ASN A 86 21.64 7.04 5.60
CA ASN A 86 22.56 6.87 6.69
C ASN A 86 23.07 8.28 7.02
N GLY A 87 22.48 8.86 8.05
CA GLY A 87 23.22 9.58 9.08
C GLY A 87 22.91 11.05 9.30
N ARG A 88 22.05 11.70 8.49
CA ARG A 88 21.80 13.15 8.67
C ARG A 88 20.35 13.52 8.34
N LYS A 89 19.62 14.01 9.34
CA LYS A 89 18.35 14.71 9.16
C LYS A 89 18.55 16.19 9.47
N TRP A 90 17.83 17.07 8.81
CA TRP A 90 17.80 18.49 9.18
C TRP A 90 17.34 18.65 10.63
N ARG A 91 17.99 19.53 11.39
CA ARG A 91 17.44 19.98 12.68
C ARG A 91 16.24 20.87 12.36
N LEU A 92 15.04 20.55 12.83
CA LEU A 92 13.85 21.39 12.56
C LEU A 92 13.33 22.12 13.80
N TRP A 93 13.95 21.87 14.96
CA TRP A 93 13.57 22.44 16.25
C TRP A 93 14.66 23.43 16.66
N ASP A 94 14.27 24.61 17.13
CA ASP A 94 15.18 25.67 17.59
C ASP A 94 16.18 26.08 16.49
N VAL A 95 15.63 26.52 15.36
CA VAL A 95 16.35 26.89 14.14
C VAL A 95 16.09 28.37 13.86
N GLY A 96 17.14 29.12 13.52
CA GLY A 96 17.04 30.51 13.05
C GLY A 96 16.56 30.57 11.60
N TRP A 97 15.27 30.32 11.38
CA TRP A 97 14.65 30.34 10.04
C TRP A 97 14.76 31.71 9.37
N GLU A 98 14.80 32.77 10.18
CA GLU A 98 14.97 34.14 9.72
C GLU A 98 16.34 34.33 9.06
N ASN A 99 17.41 33.79 9.65
CA ASN A 99 18.75 33.88 9.07
C ASN A 99 18.86 33.04 7.79
N PHE A 100 18.21 31.88 7.75
CA PHE A 100 18.13 31.06 6.53
C PHE A 100 17.41 31.81 5.39
N GLN A 101 16.34 32.53 5.70
CA GLN A 101 15.63 33.35 4.72
C GLN A 101 16.50 34.52 4.21
N VAL A 102 17.23 35.18 5.10
CA VAL A 102 18.17 36.26 4.74
C VAL A 102 19.24 35.72 3.80
N ASP A 103 19.91 34.62 4.15
CA ASP A 103 20.96 34.01 3.32
C ASP A 103 20.48 33.62 1.91
N LEU A 104 19.26 33.10 1.79
CA LEU A 104 18.67 32.80 0.48
C LEU A 104 18.36 34.05 -0.34
N SER A 105 17.94 35.13 0.33
CA SER A 105 17.61 36.39 -0.34
C SER A 105 18.84 37.15 -0.83
N GLU A 106 19.99 36.96 -0.18
CA GLU A 106 21.28 37.57 -0.56
C GLU A 106 22.02 36.76 -1.64
N GLN A 107 21.54 35.55 -1.97
CA GLN A 107 22.17 34.68 -2.96
C GLN A 107 21.95 35.20 -4.39
N SER A 108 23.00 35.19 -5.20
CA SER A 108 22.89 35.41 -6.65
C SER A 108 22.33 34.16 -7.33
N TRP A 109 21.22 34.32 -8.04
CA TRP A 109 20.53 33.25 -8.76
C TRP A 109 20.83 33.25 -10.26
N GLU A 110 21.38 34.35 -10.78
CA GLU A 110 21.73 34.50 -12.17
C GLU A 110 23.11 33.89 -12.42
N ASP A 111 23.19 32.97 -13.40
CA ASP A 111 24.45 32.45 -13.91
C ASP A 111 24.31 32.24 -15.41
N GLU A 112 24.91 33.17 -16.15
CA GLU A 112 24.91 33.24 -17.60
C GLU A 112 25.58 32.03 -18.25
N CYS A 113 26.26 31.18 -17.48
CA CYS A 113 26.98 30.01 -17.97
C CYS A 113 26.15 28.72 -18.02
N LEU A 114 24.92 28.70 -17.47
CA LEU A 114 24.04 27.52 -17.47
C LEU A 114 22.93 27.66 -18.52
N ASN A 115 22.82 26.68 -19.42
CA ASN A 115 21.90 26.73 -20.56
C ASN A 115 20.75 25.71 -20.45
N GLY A 116 20.82 24.77 -19.49
CA GLY A 116 19.80 23.74 -19.28
C GLY A 116 18.90 23.98 -18.07
N VAL A 117 17.60 23.72 -18.22
CA VAL A 117 16.62 23.76 -17.11
C VAL A 117 17.02 22.82 -15.97
N ASP A 118 17.54 21.64 -16.29
CA ASP A 118 18.00 20.66 -15.31
C ASP A 118 19.22 21.16 -14.52
N GLU A 119 20.18 21.80 -15.21
CA GLU A 119 21.39 22.36 -14.58
C GLU A 119 21.05 23.53 -13.65
N LEU A 120 20.12 24.39 -14.07
CA LEU A 120 19.58 25.47 -13.24
C LEU A 120 18.86 24.93 -12.00
N ASN A 121 18.07 23.86 -12.16
CA ASN A 121 17.38 23.22 -11.05
C ASN A 121 18.36 22.55 -10.08
N ASP A 122 19.39 21.87 -10.58
CA ASP A 122 20.42 21.26 -9.73
C ASP A 122 21.18 22.33 -8.91
N ARG A 123 21.54 23.44 -9.55
CA ARG A 123 22.20 24.57 -8.87
C ARG A 123 21.28 25.25 -7.86
N PHE A 124 20.00 25.41 -8.19
CA PHE A 124 19.01 25.92 -7.24
C PHE A 124 18.92 25.02 -6.00
N VAL A 125 18.79 23.71 -6.21
CA VAL A 125 18.72 22.72 -5.14
C VAL A 125 20.00 22.72 -4.30
N GLU A 126 21.16 22.86 -4.92
CA GLU A 126 22.45 22.93 -4.23
C GLU A 126 22.56 24.19 -3.36
N ASN A 127 22.21 25.36 -3.89
CA ASN A 127 22.21 26.63 -3.17
C ASN A 127 21.31 26.57 -1.92
N VAL A 128 20.09 26.05 -2.07
CA VAL A 128 19.15 25.85 -0.95
C VAL A 128 19.72 24.88 0.08
N LYS A 129 20.31 23.77 -0.36
CA LYS A 129 20.95 22.80 0.56
C LYS A 129 22.13 23.40 1.31
N ASN A 130 22.93 24.26 0.66
CA ASN A 130 24.09 24.89 1.27
C ASN A 130 23.69 25.92 2.32
N ALA A 131 22.74 26.80 2.01
CA ALA A 131 22.18 27.74 2.98
C ALA A 131 21.57 26.99 4.18
N ALA A 132 20.83 25.91 3.92
CA ALA A 132 20.25 25.07 4.96
C ALA A 132 21.35 24.39 5.80
N ALA A 133 22.43 23.90 5.17
CA ALA A 133 23.55 23.27 5.87
C ALA A 133 24.23 24.20 6.87
N ILE A 134 24.34 25.49 6.52
CA ILE A 134 24.95 26.53 7.35
C ILE A 134 24.03 26.94 8.50
N GLN A 135 22.77 27.29 8.20
CA GLN A 135 21.86 27.91 9.18
C GLN A 135 21.05 26.89 10.00
N ILE A 136 20.65 25.79 9.38
CA ILE A 136 19.78 24.76 9.99
C ILE A 136 20.63 23.63 10.58
N GLY A 137 21.64 23.19 9.82
CA GLY A 137 22.53 22.11 10.20
C GLY A 137 21.85 20.74 10.33
N TYR A 138 22.67 19.72 10.61
CA TYR A 138 22.23 18.33 10.66
C TYR A 138 22.19 17.77 12.08
N VAL A 139 21.22 16.89 12.33
CA VAL A 139 21.15 16.00 13.49
C VAL A 139 21.60 14.61 13.06
N ARG A 140 22.53 14.02 13.83
CA ARG A 140 22.86 12.60 13.70
C ARG A 140 21.67 11.78 14.17
N THR A 141 20.97 11.15 13.24
CA THR A 141 20.08 10.05 13.58
C THR A 141 20.94 8.84 13.88
N GLY A 142 21.37 8.72 15.15
CA GLY A 142 21.88 7.44 15.64
C GLY A 142 20.79 6.39 15.44
N ALA A 143 21.16 5.22 14.93
CA ALA A 143 20.28 4.07 14.80
C ALA A 143 19.92 3.53 16.20
N ARG A 144 19.19 4.28 17.01
CA ARG A 144 18.36 3.69 18.04
C ARG A 144 17.23 3.00 17.29
N LYS A 145 17.50 1.77 16.84
CA LYS A 145 16.45 0.76 16.70
C LYS A 145 15.81 0.69 18.08
N ARG A 146 14.77 1.48 18.34
CA ARG A 146 13.77 1.06 19.32
C ARG A 146 13.40 -0.32 18.83
N ALA A 147 13.72 -1.35 19.60
CA ALA A 147 13.20 -2.68 19.38
C ALA A 147 11.69 -2.52 19.54
N CYS A 148 11.01 -2.13 18.46
CA CYS A 148 9.58 -2.14 18.40
C CYS A 148 9.26 -3.62 18.56
N LYS A 149 8.70 -3.99 19.71
CA LYS A 149 8.18 -5.35 19.86
C LYS A 149 7.29 -5.58 18.64
N PRO A 150 7.55 -6.62 17.83
CA PRO A 150 6.67 -6.94 16.74
C PRO A 150 5.25 -7.03 17.29
N TRP A 151 4.35 -6.25 16.73
CA TRP A 151 2.93 -6.33 17.09
C TRP A 151 2.39 -7.74 16.82
N TRP A 152 3.05 -8.46 15.91
CA TRP A 152 2.84 -9.87 15.61
C TRP A 152 3.74 -10.75 16.47
N ASN A 153 3.16 -11.43 17.46
CA ASN A 153 3.85 -12.43 18.27
C ASN A 153 3.31 -13.83 17.99
N ASP A 154 3.97 -14.85 18.53
CA ASP A 154 3.58 -16.25 18.33
C ASP A 154 2.17 -16.54 18.85
N GLU A 155 1.75 -15.88 19.94
CA GLU A 155 0.40 -15.96 20.51
C GLU A 155 -0.68 -15.53 19.51
N ILE A 156 -0.48 -14.43 18.79
CA ILE A 156 -1.39 -14.00 17.71
C ILE A 156 -1.37 -15.01 16.56
N GLY A 157 -0.20 -15.57 16.25
CA GLY A 157 -0.06 -16.65 15.28
C GLY A 157 -0.89 -17.89 15.64
N ASP A 158 -0.80 -18.32 16.89
CA ASP A 158 -1.52 -19.46 17.45
C ASP A 158 -3.03 -19.22 17.52
N ALA A 159 -3.46 -18.06 18.03
CA ALA A 159 -4.88 -17.69 18.07
C ALA A 159 -5.51 -17.70 16.68
N ARG A 160 -4.78 -17.26 15.64
CA ARG A 160 -5.24 -17.36 14.24
C ARG A 160 -5.33 -18.80 13.76
N ARG A 161 -4.34 -19.65 14.07
CA ARG A 161 -4.36 -21.07 13.71
C ARG A 161 -5.55 -21.79 14.34
N GLU A 162 -5.80 -21.54 15.62
CA GLU A 162 -6.91 -22.13 16.37
C GLU A 162 -8.27 -21.66 15.82
N ARG A 163 -8.43 -20.35 15.59
CA ARG A 163 -9.65 -19.79 14.96
C ARG A 163 -9.92 -20.43 13.60
N LYS A 164 -8.89 -20.56 12.74
CA LYS A 164 -9.02 -21.23 11.44
C LYS A 164 -9.46 -22.70 11.59
N LYS A 165 -8.91 -23.42 12.57
CA LYS A 165 -9.28 -24.82 12.84
C LYS A 165 -10.75 -24.93 13.27
N LEU A 166 -11.19 -24.09 14.21
CA LEU A 166 -12.58 -24.08 14.69
C LEU A 166 -13.57 -23.72 13.58
N ASN A 167 -13.25 -22.73 12.75
CA ASN A 167 -14.11 -22.32 11.63
C ASN A 167 -14.30 -23.46 10.62
N ARG A 168 -13.23 -24.21 10.29
CA ARG A 168 -13.34 -25.39 9.43
C ARG A 168 -14.29 -26.44 9.99
N VAL A 169 -14.21 -26.72 11.29
CA VAL A 169 -15.09 -27.69 11.97
C VAL A 169 -16.55 -27.22 11.95
N TYR A 170 -16.80 -25.95 12.30
CA TYR A 170 -18.15 -25.39 12.32
C TYR A 170 -18.85 -25.45 10.95
N ARG A 171 -18.12 -25.17 9.86
CA ARG A 171 -18.65 -25.30 8.50
C ARG A 171 -18.91 -26.75 8.11
N GLN A 172 -18.05 -27.69 8.47
CA GLN A 172 -18.31 -29.12 8.21
C GLN A 172 -19.57 -29.60 8.94
N LEU A 173 -19.81 -29.13 10.16
CA LEU A 173 -21.03 -29.43 10.90
C LEU A 173 -22.27 -28.83 10.21
N ARG A 174 -22.22 -27.54 9.81
CA ARG A 174 -23.29 -26.90 9.04
C ARG A 174 -23.59 -27.60 7.72
N LYS A 175 -22.58 -28.09 6.99
CA LYS A 175 -22.75 -28.85 5.74
C LYS A 175 -23.36 -30.24 5.95
N LYS A 176 -23.27 -30.83 7.16
CA LYS A 176 -23.87 -32.12 7.50
C LYS A 176 -25.31 -32.00 8.00
N GLU A 177 -25.69 -30.83 8.48
CA GLU A 177 -27.04 -30.53 8.99
C GLU A 177 -27.99 -29.98 7.90
N ALA A 178 -27.46 -29.70 6.70
CA ALA A 178 -28.21 -29.31 5.50
C ALA A 178 -28.39 -30.50 4.56
#